data_AF-A0A368JMW2-F1
#
_entry.id   AF-A0A368JMW2-F1
#
_cell.length_a   1.000
_cell.length_b   1.000
_cell.length_c   1.000
_cell.angle_alpha   90.00
_cell.angle_beta   90.00
_cell.angle_gamma   90.00
#
_symmetry.space_group_name_H-M   'P 1'
#
loop_
_entity.id
_entity.type
_entity.pdbx_description
1 polymer ?
#
loop_
_entity_poly.entity_id
_entity_poly.type
_entity_poly.pdbx_seq_one_letter_code
_entity_poly.pdbx_strand_id
1 'polypeptide(L)'
;MEKVKQGTFYEYLLQEAVKATGKTKLTRELMKKTVFTVFFSENETTSRLMQKRKEIFRDLFPNVMRLFELIKSQQHRTLALLLQNIESEIFLNRIARRIARERPDLPIFTIHDSIVTTVGNETYVKMIMR
;
A
#
# COMPACT_ATOMS: atom_id res chain seq x y z
N MET A 1 -4.67 -8.62 -10.86
CA MET A 1 -3.97 -7.32 -10.81
C MET A 1 -4.89 -6.13 -11.10
N GLU A 2 -5.94 -6.28 -11.93
CA GLU A 2 -6.90 -5.21 -12.29
C GLU A 2 -7.41 -4.36 -11.10
N LYS A 3 -7.83 -5.00 -10.01
CA LYS A 3 -8.55 -4.36 -8.90
C LYS A 3 -7.70 -3.38 -8.06
N VAL A 4 -6.38 -3.52 -8.07
CA VAL A 4 -5.49 -2.60 -7.33
C VAL A 4 -5.17 -1.36 -8.16
N LYS A 5 -5.06 -1.49 -9.49
CA LYS A 5 -4.74 -0.39 -10.40
C LYS A 5 -5.85 0.67 -10.49
N GLN A 6 -7.09 0.29 -10.17
CA GLN A 6 -8.27 1.17 -10.23
C GLN A 6 -8.54 1.91 -8.90
N GLY A 7 -7.72 1.71 -7.86
CA GLY A 7 -7.93 2.33 -6.56
C GLY A 7 -9.11 1.76 -5.75
N THR A 8 -9.66 0.60 -6.15
CA THR A 8 -10.86 -0.01 -5.55
C THR A 8 -10.55 -1.12 -4.54
N PHE A 9 -9.32 -1.14 -4.03
CA PHE A 9 -8.84 -2.20 -3.14
C PHE A 9 -9.65 -2.30 -1.83
N TYR A 10 -9.98 -1.18 -1.20
CA TYR A 10 -10.72 -1.17 0.07
C TYR A 10 -12.19 -1.56 -0.11
N GLU A 11 -12.77 -1.22 -1.26
CA GLU A 11 -14.10 -1.62 -1.69
C GLU A 11 -14.16 -3.14 -1.91
N TYR A 12 -13.13 -3.70 -2.58
CA TYR A 12 -13.00 -5.14 -2.73
C TYR A 12 -12.87 -5.84 -1.38
N LEU A 13 -11.98 -5.36 -0.49
CA LEU A 13 -11.84 -5.90 0.86
C LEU A 13 -13.17 -5.90 1.62
N LEU A 14 -13.93 -4.81 1.51
CA LEU A 14 -15.24 -4.69 2.14
C LEU A 14 -16.21 -5.75 1.60
N GLN A 15 -16.29 -5.90 0.28
CA GLN A 15 -17.17 -6.90 -0.35
C GLN A 15 -16.84 -8.31 0.10
N GLU A 16 -15.56 -8.68 0.14
CA GLU A 16 -15.13 -10.01 0.59
C GLU A 16 -15.38 -10.21 2.09
N ALA A 17 -15.15 -9.19 2.91
CA ALA A 17 -15.46 -9.25 4.35
C ALA A 17 -16.96 -9.44 4.63
N VAL A 18 -17.82 -8.75 3.86
CA VAL A 18 -19.28 -8.90 3.97
C VAL A 18 -19.72 -10.30 3.54
N LYS A 19 -19.19 -10.82 2.43
CA LYS A 19 -19.47 -12.19 1.97
C LYS A 19 -19.05 -13.25 2.98
N ALA A 20 -17.86 -13.11 3.57
CA ALA A 20 -17.32 -14.09 4.51
C ALA A 20 -18.03 -14.09 5.87
N THR A 21 -18.46 -12.90 6.36
CA THR A 21 -18.98 -12.76 7.73
C THR A 21 -20.50 -12.55 7.82
N GLY A 22 -21.17 -12.22 6.72
CA GLY A 22 -22.57 -11.81 6.70
C GLY A 22 -22.85 -10.47 7.40
N LYS A 23 -21.82 -9.75 7.88
CA LYS A 23 -21.98 -8.52 8.67
C LYS A 23 -22.09 -7.30 7.77
N THR A 24 -23.25 -6.67 7.76
CA THR A 24 -23.54 -5.46 6.96
C THR A 24 -22.99 -4.15 7.55
N LYS A 25 -22.52 -4.15 8.81
CA LYS A 25 -21.96 -2.96 9.48
C LYS A 25 -20.50 -2.64 9.12
N LEU A 26 -19.88 -3.39 8.21
CA LEU A 26 -18.50 -3.13 7.77
C LEU A 26 -18.47 -1.92 6.84
N THR A 27 -17.40 -1.12 6.90
CA THR A 27 -17.25 0.08 6.09
C THR A 27 -15.89 0.13 5.41
N ARG A 28 -15.78 0.89 4.32
CA ARG A 28 -14.51 1.16 3.62
C ARG A 28 -13.46 1.74 4.57
N GLU A 29 -13.85 2.67 5.42
CA GLU A 29 -12.97 3.28 6.42
C GLU A 29 -12.46 2.26 7.45
N LEU A 30 -13.28 1.29 7.83
CA LEU A 30 -12.84 0.18 8.68
C LEU A 30 -11.85 -0.73 7.93
N MET A 31 -12.08 -1.02 6.65
CA MET A 31 -11.15 -1.84 5.85
C MET A 31 -9.80 -1.13 5.69
N LYS A 32 -9.81 0.18 5.44
CA LYS A 32 -8.61 1.00 5.45
C LYS A 32 -7.88 0.87 6.78
N LYS A 33 -8.54 1.17 7.90
CA LYS A 33 -7.94 1.03 9.24
C LYS A 33 -7.42 -0.38 9.51
N THR A 34 -8.07 -1.41 8.97
CA THR A 34 -7.65 -2.81 9.09
C THR A 34 -6.32 -3.05 8.39
N VAL A 35 -6.18 -2.63 7.12
CA VAL A 35 -4.92 -2.74 6.36
C VAL A 35 -3.78 -1.97 7.04
N PHE A 36 -4.02 -0.73 7.46
CA PHE A 36 -3.04 0.07 8.20
C PHE A 36 -2.62 -0.63 9.52
N THR A 37 -3.59 -1.24 10.24
CA THR A 37 -3.27 -1.99 11.46
C THR A 37 -2.35 -3.16 11.13
N VAL A 38 -2.61 -3.91 10.06
CA VAL A 38 -1.80 -5.07 9.66
C VAL A 38 -0.38 -4.65 9.25
N PHE A 39 -0.23 -3.55 8.51
CA PHE A 39 1.08 -3.08 8.03
C PHE A 39 1.95 -2.51 9.15
N PHE A 40 1.37 -1.72 10.05
CA PHE A 40 2.16 -0.86 10.94
C PHE A 40 2.21 -1.31 12.40
N SER A 41 1.37 -2.28 12.81
CA SER A 41 1.40 -2.80 14.18
C SER A 41 2.29 -4.03 14.36
N GLU A 42 2.81 -4.17 15.59
CA GLU A 42 3.44 -5.38 16.14
C GLU A 42 2.60 -6.63 15.90
N ASN A 43 3.19 -7.81 15.87
CA ASN A 43 2.42 -9.06 15.71
C ASN A 43 1.48 -9.26 16.88
N GLU A 44 2.02 -9.18 18.08
CA GLU A 44 1.26 -9.18 19.33
C GLU A 44 0.86 -7.77 19.70
N THR A 45 -0.36 -7.59 20.19
CA THR A 45 -0.86 -6.28 20.63
C THR A 45 -1.86 -6.50 21.74
N THR A 46 -1.82 -5.68 22.79
CA THR A 46 -2.81 -5.73 23.88
C THR A 46 -4.15 -5.10 23.49
N SER A 47 -4.19 -4.35 22.39
CA SER A 47 -5.41 -3.70 21.92
C SER A 47 -6.37 -4.71 21.30
N ARG A 48 -7.46 -5.01 22.00
CA ARG A 48 -8.56 -5.86 21.52
C ARG A 48 -9.13 -5.38 20.18
N LEU A 49 -9.15 -4.06 19.95
CA LEU A 49 -9.59 -3.50 18.67
C LEU A 49 -8.65 -3.87 17.52
N MET A 50 -7.34 -3.84 17.76
CA MET A 50 -6.34 -4.18 16.73
C MET A 50 -6.28 -5.69 16.48
N GLN A 51 -6.46 -6.51 17.52
CA GLN A 51 -6.60 -7.97 17.38
C GLN A 51 -7.78 -8.31 16.45
N LYS A 52 -8.97 -7.74 16.69
CA LYS A 52 -10.14 -7.94 15.82
C LYS A 52 -9.89 -7.54 14.37
N ARG A 53 -9.16 -6.44 14.13
CA ARG A 53 -8.80 -6.03 12.76
C ARG A 53 -7.87 -7.05 12.10
N LYS A 54 -6.86 -7.55 12.82
CA LYS A 54 -5.96 -8.58 12.29
C LYS A 54 -6.68 -9.89 12.01
N GLU A 55 -7.64 -10.28 12.86
CA GLU A 55 -8.51 -11.45 12.62
C GLU A 55 -9.27 -11.29 11.30
N ILE A 56 -9.96 -10.16 11.09
CA ILE A 56 -10.66 -9.89 9.82
C ILE A 56 -9.72 -10.04 8.62
N PHE A 57 -8.50 -9.50 8.69
CA PHE A 57 -7.54 -9.62 7.59
C PHE A 57 -7.02 -11.05 7.42
N ARG A 58 -6.79 -11.77 8.52
CA ARG A 58 -6.32 -13.16 8.52
C ARG A 58 -7.35 -14.09 7.92
N ASP A 59 -8.64 -13.88 8.19
CA ASP A 59 -9.73 -14.68 7.63
C ASP A 59 -9.82 -14.51 6.10
N LEU A 60 -9.55 -13.29 5.61
CA LEU A 60 -9.58 -12.99 4.17
C LEU A 60 -8.29 -13.40 3.43
N PHE A 61 -7.12 -13.23 4.06
CA PHE A 61 -5.82 -13.47 3.45
C PHE A 61 -4.85 -14.18 4.41
N PRO A 62 -5.12 -15.45 4.79
CA PRO A 62 -4.35 -16.14 5.83
C PRO A 62 -2.86 -16.28 5.46
N ASN A 63 -2.57 -16.60 4.19
CA ASN A 63 -1.20 -16.74 3.72
C ASN A 63 -0.43 -15.40 3.71
N VAL A 64 -1.10 -14.31 3.34
CA VAL A 64 -0.50 -12.96 3.33
C VAL A 64 -0.26 -12.48 4.76
N MET A 65 -1.22 -12.72 5.66
CA MET A 65 -1.06 -12.39 7.07
C MET A 65 0.14 -13.14 7.67
N ARG A 66 0.28 -14.44 7.38
CA ARG A 66 1.41 -15.24 7.86
C ARG A 66 2.74 -14.71 7.34
N LEU A 67 2.81 -14.34 6.06
CA LEU A 67 4.01 -13.71 5.49
C LEU A 67 4.35 -12.39 6.20
N PHE A 68 3.37 -11.53 6.45
CA PHE A 68 3.58 -10.28 7.17
C PHE A 68 4.03 -10.50 8.61
N GLU A 69 3.47 -11.50 9.31
CA GLU A 69 3.90 -11.88 10.65
C GLU A 69 5.35 -12.37 10.65
N LEU A 70 5.75 -13.17 9.65
CA LEU A 70 7.13 -13.64 9.49
C LEU A 70 8.11 -12.48 9.26
N ILE A 71 7.78 -11.56 8.34
CA ILE A 71 8.61 -10.37 8.07
C ILE A 71 8.79 -9.51 9.34
N LYS A 72 7.74 -9.42 10.15
CA LYS A 72 7.71 -8.62 11.39
C LYS A 72 8.22 -9.34 12.63
N SER A 73 8.61 -10.62 12.52
CA SER A 73 8.90 -11.50 13.67
C SER A 73 10.00 -10.98 14.61
N GLN A 74 11.04 -10.36 14.06
CA GLN A 74 12.14 -9.79 14.83
C GLN A 74 11.88 -8.32 15.19
N GLN A 75 11.39 -7.54 14.23
CA GLN A 75 11.10 -6.11 14.41
C GLN A 75 9.83 -5.77 13.65
N HIS A 76 8.83 -5.22 14.35
CA HIS A 76 7.54 -4.94 13.72
C HIS A 76 7.62 -3.92 12.58
N ARG A 77 8.62 -3.04 12.60
CA ARG A 77 8.83 -1.99 11.61
C ARG A 77 9.35 -2.52 10.28
N THR A 78 9.89 -3.74 10.23
CA THR A 78 10.52 -4.33 9.04
C THR A 78 9.59 -4.31 7.83
N LEU A 79 8.31 -4.67 8.00
CA LEU A 79 7.35 -4.64 6.89
C LEU A 79 7.14 -3.22 6.36
N ALA A 80 6.97 -2.24 7.26
CA ALA A 80 6.78 -0.85 6.88
C ALA A 80 7.99 -0.28 6.13
N LEU A 81 9.20 -0.55 6.63
CA LEU A 81 10.44 -0.13 6.00
C LEU A 81 10.64 -0.80 4.64
N LEU A 82 10.32 -2.10 4.53
CA LEU A 82 10.39 -2.82 3.26
C LEU A 82 9.47 -2.20 2.20
N LEU A 83 8.22 -1.90 2.56
CA LEU A 83 7.26 -1.28 1.65
C LEU A 83 7.72 0.12 1.21
N GLN A 84 8.23 0.94 2.15
CA GLN A 84 8.80 2.26 1.83
C GLN A 84 10.04 2.18 0.95
N ASN A 85 10.90 1.17 1.17
CA ASN A 85 12.08 0.95 0.33
C ASN A 85 11.70 0.56 -1.10
N ILE A 86 10.67 -0.29 -1.26
CA ILE A 86 10.14 -0.65 -2.59
C ILE A 86 9.56 0.59 -3.29
N GLU A 87 8.82 1.44 -2.57
CA GLU A 87 8.31 2.71 -3.09
C GLU A 87 9.46 3.62 -3.57
N SER A 88 10.45 3.85 -2.71
CA SER A 88 11.62 4.67 -3.02
C SER A 88 12.42 4.15 -4.23
N GLU A 89 12.64 2.83 -4.31
CA GLU A 89 13.30 2.20 -5.45
C GLU A 89 12.55 2.45 -6.76
N ILE A 90 11.21 2.35 -6.75
CA ILE A 90 10.40 2.61 -7.93
C ILE A 90 10.49 4.10 -8.32
N PHE A 91 10.25 5.01 -7.38
CA PHE A 91 10.16 6.44 -7.70
C PHE A 91 11.50 7.08 -8.02
N LEU A 92 12.54 6.82 -7.22
CA LEU A 92 13.83 7.48 -7.37
C LEU A 92 14.70 6.76 -8.41
N ASN A 93 14.89 5.45 -8.24
CA ASN A 93 15.89 4.70 -9.01
C ASN A 93 15.39 4.23 -10.37
N ARG A 94 14.07 4.18 -10.58
CA ARG A 94 13.48 3.81 -11.87
C ARG A 94 12.87 5.02 -12.57
N ILE A 95 11.84 5.63 -11.99
CA ILE A 95 11.07 6.68 -12.68
C ILE A 95 11.90 7.97 -12.82
N ALA A 96 12.35 8.56 -11.70
CA ALA A 96 13.10 9.81 -11.74
C ALA A 96 14.42 9.66 -12.51
N ARG A 97 15.16 8.57 -12.27
CA ARG A 97 16.38 8.25 -13.02
C ARG A 97 16.14 8.14 -14.54
N ARG A 98 15.04 7.52 -14.95
CA ARG A 98 14.68 7.41 -16.38
C ARG A 98 14.37 8.77 -16.98
N ILE A 99 13.58 9.59 -16.29
CA ILE A 99 13.27 10.96 -16.74
C ILE A 99 14.56 11.79 -16.87
N ALA A 100 15.43 11.77 -15.86
CA ALA A 100 16.69 12.51 -15.90
C ALA A 100 17.62 12.07 -17.04
N ARG A 101 17.59 10.79 -17.43
CA ARG A 101 18.35 10.28 -18.57
C ARG A 101 17.75 10.67 -19.92
N GLU A 102 16.42 10.61 -20.05
CA GLU A 102 15.73 10.88 -21.32
C GLU A 102 15.52 12.38 -21.57
N ARG A 103 15.34 13.18 -20.51
CA ARG A 103 15.16 14.64 -20.56
C ARG A 103 15.90 15.31 -19.39
N PRO A 104 17.23 15.50 -19.49
CA PRO A 104 18.05 16.06 -18.41
C PRO A 104 17.61 17.45 -17.96
N ASP A 105 17.09 18.27 -18.89
CA ASP A 105 16.66 19.65 -18.61
C ASP A 105 15.23 19.74 -18.04
N LEU A 106 14.50 18.62 -17.94
CA LEU A 106 13.15 18.62 -17.41
C LEU A 106 13.18 18.63 -15.87
N PRO A 107 12.76 19.71 -15.19
CA PRO A 107 12.67 19.71 -13.74
C PRO A 107 11.60 18.72 -13.28
N ILE A 108 12.01 17.85 -12.36
CA ILE A 108 11.12 16.95 -11.64
C ILE A 108 11.44 16.98 -10.14
N PHE A 109 10.39 16.88 -9.33
CA PHE A 109 10.49 16.76 -7.88
C PHE A 109 9.61 15.62 -7.41
N THR A 110 10.12 14.79 -6.50
CA THR A 110 9.35 13.68 -5.94
C THR A 110 8.78 14.06 -4.57
N ILE A 111 7.47 13.87 -4.38
CA ILE A 111 6.81 13.99 -3.08
C ILE A 111 6.11 12.65 -2.83
N HIS A 112 6.68 11.80 -1.96
CA HIS A 112 6.25 10.41 -1.79
C HIS A 112 6.13 9.69 -3.14
N ASP A 113 4.93 9.20 -3.46
CA ASP A 113 4.55 8.49 -4.67
C ASP A 113 4.05 9.42 -5.79
N SER A 114 4.42 10.69 -5.75
CA SER A 114 4.05 11.70 -6.75
C SER A 114 5.27 12.36 -7.39
N ILE A 115 5.16 12.66 -8.68
CA ILE A 115 6.14 13.49 -9.42
C ILE A 115 5.50 14.81 -9.79
N VAL A 116 6.15 15.89 -9.38
CA VAL A 116 5.83 17.26 -9.73
C VAL A 116 6.75 17.71 -10.85
N THR A 117 6.20 18.36 -11.88
CA THR A 117 6.95 18.90 -13.01
C THR A 117 6.30 20.19 -13.50
N THR A 118 6.87 20.82 -14.53
CA THR A 118 6.33 22.03 -15.15
C THR A 118 5.11 21.73 -16.03
N VAL A 119 4.22 22.72 -16.14
CA VAL A 119 3.01 22.64 -16.97
C VAL A 119 3.36 22.28 -18.42
N GLY A 120 2.62 21.33 -19.00
CA GLY A 120 2.82 20.81 -20.34
C GLY A 120 3.66 19.52 -20.43
N ASN A 121 4.35 19.14 -19.35
CA ASN A 121 5.16 17.91 -19.31
C ASN A 121 4.47 16.72 -18.63
N GLU A 122 3.26 16.91 -18.10
CA GLU A 122 2.53 15.91 -17.32
C GLU A 122 2.23 14.64 -18.13
N THR A 123 1.90 14.79 -19.42
CA THR A 123 1.64 13.65 -20.30
C THR A 123 2.87 12.76 -20.47
N TYR A 124 4.04 13.38 -20.64
CA TYR A 124 5.31 12.67 -20.75
C TYR A 124 5.65 11.96 -19.42
N VAL A 125 5.57 12.67 -18.29
CA VAL A 125 5.84 12.07 -16.97
C VAL A 125 4.89 10.90 -16.69
N LYS A 126 3.59 11.07 -16.98
CA LYS A 126 2.57 10.02 -16.82
C LYS A 126 2.85 8.79 -17.69
N MET A 127 3.41 8.97 -18.88
CA MET A 127 3.82 7.85 -19.74
C MET A 127 4.99 7.07 -19.12
N ILE A 128 5.96 7.74 -18.50
CA ILE A 128 7.09 7.06 -17.84
C ILE A 128 6.65 6.28 -16.59
N MET A 129 5.63 6.77 -15.89
CA MET A 129 5.08 6.13 -14.69
C MET A 129 4.19 4.89 -14.96
N ARG A 130 3.85 4.61 -16.23
CA ARG A 130 3.02 3.46 -16.63
C ARG A 130 3.87 2.23 -16.91
#